data_AF-A0A8S9NLG1-F1
#
_entry.id   AF-A0A8S9NLG1-F1
#
_cell.length_a   1.000
_cell.length_b   1.000
_cell.length_c   1.000
_cell.angle_alpha   90.00
_cell.angle_beta   90.00
_cell.angle_gamma   90.00
#
_symmetry.space_group_name_H-M   'P 1'
#
loop_
_entity.id
_entity.type
_entity.pdbx_description
1 polymer ?
#
loop_
_entity_poly.entity_id
_entity_poly.type
_entity_poly.pdbx_seq_one_letter_code
_entity_poly.pdbx_strand_id
1 'polypeptide(L)'
;MEEGCLRGIKHTRRRRCGKASFLNTVASERQEARTKVKHDSLRLGSVGVLRTGTIIAETWEDGQMLKDLNAQLKQLLETKEVIERQRKLLKKRQNGDKSDGTDSESGAQEEDIIPDEIYKSRLASIKRLVHLPSNATPDL
;
A
#
# COMPACT_ATOMS: atom_id res chain seq x y z
N MET A 1 72.05 7.68 -11.81
CA MET A 1 71.28 6.41 -11.77
C MET A 1 70.07 6.46 -10.82
N GLU A 2 69.94 7.46 -9.93
CA GLU A 2 68.86 7.50 -8.92
C GLU A 2 67.46 7.88 -9.43
N GLU A 3 67.40 8.69 -10.49
CA GLU A 3 66.15 9.25 -11.03
C GLU A 3 65.16 8.18 -11.54
N GLY A 4 65.65 7.04 -12.04
CA GLY A 4 64.81 5.93 -12.50
C GLY A 4 64.16 5.16 -11.35
N CYS A 5 64.86 5.02 -10.23
CA CYS A 5 64.38 4.29 -9.04
C CYS A 5 63.21 5.03 -8.36
N LEU A 6 63.33 6.35 -8.21
CA LEU A 6 62.29 7.19 -7.59
C LEU A 6 61.01 7.25 -8.43
N ARG A 7 61.10 7.25 -9.78
CA ARG A 7 59.93 7.19 -10.67
C ARG A 7 59.20 5.85 -10.56
N GLY A 8 59.93 4.73 -10.49
CA GLY A 8 59.36 3.39 -10.25
C GLY A 8 58.65 3.27 -8.91
N ILE A 9 59.22 3.84 -7.84
CA ILE A 9 58.62 3.85 -6.49
C ILE A 9 57.33 4.68 -6.45
N LYS A 10 57.32 5.86 -7.09
CA LYS A 10 56.11 6.72 -7.17
C LYS A 10 54.98 6.04 -7.96
N HIS A 11 55.31 5.39 -9.09
CA HIS A 11 54.31 4.69 -9.91
C HIS A 11 53.73 3.47 -9.21
N THR A 12 54.55 2.68 -8.51
CA THR A 12 54.09 1.53 -7.73
C THR A 12 53.29 1.92 -6.48
N ARG A 13 53.63 3.05 -5.82
CA ARG A 13 52.81 3.63 -4.73
C ARG A 13 51.46 4.15 -5.24
N ARG A 14 51.45 4.88 -6.37
CA ARG A 14 50.21 5.39 -6.99
C ARG A 14 49.28 4.26 -7.42
N ARG A 15 49.82 3.19 -8.01
CA ARG A 15 49.07 1.98 -8.38
C ARG A 15 48.53 1.21 -7.16
N ARG A 16 49.31 1.08 -6.08
CA ARG A 16 48.84 0.45 -4.83
C ARG A 16 47.74 1.26 -4.14
N CYS A 17 47.88 2.58 -4.07
CA CYS A 17 46.88 3.47 -3.48
C CYS A 17 45.56 3.44 -4.28
N GLY A 18 45.63 3.44 -5.62
CA GLY A 18 44.46 3.32 -6.49
C GLY A 18 43.75 1.96 -6.41
N LYS A 19 44.48 0.85 -6.20
CA LYS A 19 43.86 -0.47 -6.00
C LYS A 19 43.15 -0.56 -4.65
N ALA A 20 43.71 0.05 -3.60
CA ALA A 20 43.09 0.10 -2.27
C ALA A 20 41.82 0.95 -2.25
N SER A 21 41.79 2.10 -2.93
CA SER A 21 40.59 2.95 -2.99
C SER A 21 39.43 2.25 -3.70
N PHE A 22 39.69 1.55 -4.80
CA PHE A 22 38.67 0.79 -5.52
C PHE A 22 38.04 -0.32 -4.67
N LEU A 23 38.86 -1.08 -3.95
CA LEU A 23 38.37 -2.15 -3.07
C LEU A 23 37.48 -1.61 -1.95
N ASN A 24 37.82 -0.45 -1.38
CA ASN A 24 37.01 0.21 -0.36
C ASN A 24 35.67 0.70 -0.90
N THR A 25 35.66 1.30 -2.11
CA THR A 25 34.41 1.71 -2.77
C THR A 25 33.49 0.50 -2.99
N VAL A 26 34.02 -0.59 -3.56
CA VAL A 26 33.22 -1.81 -3.79
C VAL A 26 32.74 -2.44 -2.49
N ALA A 27 33.54 -2.42 -1.42
CA ALA A 27 33.12 -2.91 -0.11
C ALA A 27 32.00 -2.05 0.48
N SER A 28 32.10 -0.71 0.36
CA SER A 28 31.08 0.23 0.79
C SER A 28 29.77 0.05 0.02
N GLU A 29 29.83 -0.06 -1.31
CA GLU A 29 28.66 -0.29 -2.16
C GLU A 29 27.94 -1.60 -1.81
N ARG A 30 28.71 -2.68 -1.59
CA ARG A 30 28.15 -3.97 -1.13
C ARG A 30 27.51 -3.87 0.24
N GLN A 31 28.09 -3.09 1.16
CA GLN A 31 27.53 -2.91 2.49
C GLN A 31 26.21 -2.13 2.42
N GLU A 32 26.15 -1.09 1.59
CA GLU A 32 24.92 -0.33 1.35
C GLU A 32 23.83 -1.23 0.75
N ALA A 33 24.16 -2.01 -0.29
CA ALA A 33 23.22 -2.95 -0.90
C ALA A 33 22.71 -4.00 0.10
N ARG A 34 23.59 -4.57 0.93
CA ARG A 34 23.18 -5.51 2.00
C ARG A 34 22.24 -4.87 3.00
N THR A 35 22.45 -3.60 3.32
CA THR A 35 21.60 -2.87 4.27
C THR A 35 20.21 -2.62 3.68
N LYS A 36 20.16 -2.21 2.40
CA LYS A 36 18.90 -2.06 1.65
C LYS A 36 18.11 -3.36 1.59
N VAL A 37 18.75 -4.46 1.16
CA VAL A 37 18.10 -5.78 1.09
C VAL A 37 17.57 -6.22 2.44
N LYS A 38 18.32 -6.05 3.54
CA LYS A 38 17.85 -6.39 4.89
C LYS A 38 16.62 -5.58 5.30
N HIS A 39 16.62 -4.28 5.02
CA HIS A 39 15.49 -3.41 5.34
C HIS A 39 14.26 -3.80 4.51
N ASP A 40 14.44 -3.99 3.21
CA ASP A 40 13.36 -4.35 2.30
C ASP A 40 12.82 -5.75 2.59
N SER A 41 13.67 -6.71 2.96
CA SER A 41 13.24 -8.06 3.32
C SER A 41 12.37 -8.09 4.58
N LEU A 42 12.64 -7.21 5.55
CA LEU A 42 11.80 -7.09 6.75
C LEU A 42 10.43 -6.48 6.42
N ARG A 43 10.42 -5.47 5.54
CA ARG A 43 9.20 -4.73 5.21
C ARG A 43 8.31 -5.49 4.23
N LEU A 44 8.89 -5.99 3.15
CA LEU A 44 8.19 -6.58 2.00
C LEU A 44 8.19 -8.11 2.05
N GLY A 45 9.26 -8.72 2.54
CA GLY A 45 9.38 -10.18 2.61
C GLY A 45 10.62 -10.71 1.91
N SER A 46 10.85 -12.02 2.03
CA SER A 46 12.02 -12.70 1.45
C SER A 46 11.65 -14.01 0.79
N VAL A 47 12.45 -14.44 -0.18
CA VAL A 47 12.37 -15.79 -0.76
C VAL A 47 13.20 -16.74 0.10
N GLY A 48 12.54 -17.68 0.76
CA GLY A 48 13.17 -18.84 1.37
C GLY A 48 13.45 -19.91 0.31
N VAL A 49 14.66 -20.47 0.31
CA VAL A 49 15.05 -21.54 -0.62
C VAL A 49 15.35 -22.81 0.18
N LEU A 50 14.62 -23.88 -0.11
CA LEU A 50 14.83 -25.22 0.46
C LEU A 50 15.38 -26.15 -0.62
N ARG A 51 16.54 -26.74 -0.38
CA ARG A 51 17.18 -27.70 -1.31
C ARG A 51 17.21 -29.10 -0.73
N THR A 52 16.65 -30.06 -1.47
CA THR A 52 16.66 -31.48 -1.15
C THR A 52 17.21 -32.26 -2.35
N GLY A 53 18.49 -32.67 -2.26
CA GLY A 53 19.19 -33.33 -3.37
C GLY A 53 19.31 -32.43 -4.60
N THR A 54 18.67 -32.83 -5.69
CA THR A 54 18.57 -32.09 -6.96
C THR A 54 17.33 -31.19 -7.04
N ILE A 55 16.42 -31.28 -6.07
CA ILE A 55 15.18 -30.49 -6.04
C ILE A 55 15.43 -29.18 -5.29
N ILE A 56 14.96 -28.08 -5.88
CA ILE A 56 14.96 -26.74 -5.29
C ILE A 56 13.50 -26.31 -5.14
N ALA A 57 13.11 -25.94 -3.93
CA ALA A 57 11.83 -25.36 -3.63
C ALA A 57 12.05 -23.92 -3.16
N GLU A 58 11.30 -22.98 -3.73
CA GLU A 58 11.32 -21.57 -3.34
C GLU A 58 9.97 -21.23 -2.72
N THR A 59 9.98 -20.59 -1.56
CA THR A 59 8.79 -20.15 -0.84
C THR A 59 8.92 -18.68 -0.51
N TRP A 60 7.87 -17.92 -0.76
CA TRP A 60 7.81 -16.52 -0.36
C TRP A 60 7.41 -16.39 1.11
N GLU A 61 8.12 -15.56 1.87
CA GLU A 61 7.82 -15.23 3.26
C GLU A 61 7.42 -13.75 3.36
N ASP A 62 6.20 -13.49 3.80
CA ASP A 62 5.66 -12.12 3.88
C ASP A 62 6.38 -11.27 4.94
N GLY A 63 6.74 -10.05 4.51
CA GLY A 63 7.23 -8.99 5.40
C GLY A 63 6.10 -8.32 6.20
N GLN A 64 6.48 -7.43 7.11
CA GLN A 64 5.54 -6.80 8.05
C GLN A 64 4.42 -6.03 7.35
N MET A 65 4.74 -5.29 6.29
CA MET A 65 3.76 -4.47 5.56
C MET A 65 2.63 -5.31 4.95
N LEU A 66 2.98 -6.47 4.37
CA LEU A 66 2.00 -7.39 3.80
C LEU A 66 1.14 -8.05 4.87
N LYS A 67 1.74 -8.41 6.02
CA LYS A 67 1.01 -8.96 7.17
C LYS A 67 -0.01 -7.96 7.71
N ASP A 68 0.38 -6.71 7.87
CA ASP A 68 -0.50 -5.64 8.36
C ASP A 68 -1.64 -5.38 7.38
N LEU A 69 -1.34 -5.32 6.08
CA LEU A 69 -2.35 -5.16 5.04
C LEU A 69 -3.35 -6.33 5.04
N ASN A 70 -2.88 -7.56 5.18
CA ASN A 70 -3.74 -8.74 5.25
C ASN A 70 -4.59 -8.74 6.53
N ALA A 71 -4.07 -8.26 7.65
CA ALA A 71 -4.83 -8.09 8.88
C ALA A 71 -5.95 -7.06 8.70
N GLN A 72 -5.66 -5.91 8.09
CA GLN A 72 -6.67 -4.90 7.76
C GLN A 72 -7.74 -5.45 6.82
N LEU A 73 -7.34 -6.19 5.79
CA LEU A 73 -8.27 -6.84 4.88
C LEU A 73 -9.23 -7.79 5.61
N LYS A 74 -8.71 -8.64 6.50
CA LYS A 74 -9.53 -9.55 7.31
C LYS A 74 -10.54 -8.81 8.18
N GLN A 75 -10.12 -7.72 8.83
CA GLN A 75 -11.00 -6.88 9.65
C GLN A 75 -12.11 -6.23 8.82
N LEU A 76 -11.79 -5.74 7.62
CA LEU A 76 -12.78 -5.16 6.71
C LEU A 76 -13.78 -6.21 6.22
N LEU A 77 -13.32 -7.42 5.89
CA LEU A 77 -14.19 -8.51 5.48
C LEU A 77 -15.15 -8.92 6.62
N GLU A 78 -14.65 -9.04 7.84
CA GLU A 78 -15.47 -9.32 9.02
C GLU A 78 -16.54 -8.22 9.24
N THR A 79 -16.13 -6.95 9.17
CA THR A 79 -17.05 -5.81 9.29
C THR A 79 -18.13 -5.84 8.20
N LYS A 80 -17.74 -6.14 6.97
CA LYS A 80 -18.65 -6.28 5.83
C LYS A 80 -19.64 -7.41 6.05
N GLU A 81 -19.20 -8.56 6.58
CA GLU A 81 -20.10 -9.67 6.92
C GLU A 81 -21.10 -9.29 8.02
N VAL A 82 -20.66 -8.55 9.05
CA VAL A 82 -21.56 -8.06 10.12
C VAL A 82 -22.63 -7.15 9.53
N ILE A 83 -22.25 -6.19 8.68
CA ILE A 83 -23.19 -5.28 8.01
C ILE A 83 -24.17 -6.07 7.13
N GLU A 84 -23.69 -7.08 6.39
CA GLU A 84 -24.56 -7.92 5.56
C GLU A 84 -25.55 -8.75 6.39
N ARG A 85 -25.13 -9.28 7.55
CA ARG A 85 -26.03 -9.97 8.48
C ARG A 85 -27.06 -9.02 9.06
N GLN A 86 -26.66 -7.82 9.48
CA GLN A 86 -27.57 -6.78 9.97
C GLN A 86 -28.61 -6.40 8.91
N ARG A 87 -28.18 -6.15 7.67
CA ARG A 87 -29.09 -5.87 6.54
C ARG A 87 -30.09 -6.99 6.29
N LYS A 88 -29.66 -8.26 6.39
CA LYS A 88 -30.57 -9.41 6.25
C LYS A 88 -31.60 -9.47 7.37
N LEU A 89 -31.20 -9.21 8.62
CA LEU A 89 -32.11 -9.18 9.77
C LEU A 89 -33.13 -8.04 9.67
N LEU A 90 -32.68 -6.84 9.29
CA LEU A 90 -33.56 -5.69 9.08
C LEU A 90 -34.60 -5.97 7.99
N LYS A 91 -34.17 -6.52 6.85
CA LYS A 91 -35.10 -6.97 5.79
C LYS A 91 -36.04 -8.05 6.30
N LYS A 92 -35.56 -9.04 7.06
CA LYS A 92 -36.44 -10.09 7.61
C LYS A 92 -37.49 -9.53 8.56
N ARG A 93 -37.14 -8.56 9.41
CA ARG A 93 -38.08 -7.88 10.32
C ARG A 93 -39.12 -7.05 9.54
N GLN A 94 -38.66 -6.26 8.57
CA GLN A 94 -39.54 -5.46 7.70
C GLN A 94 -40.52 -6.31 6.88
N ASN A 95 -40.11 -7.54 6.52
CA ASN A 95 -40.93 -8.46 5.72
C ASN A 95 -41.83 -9.34 6.59
N GLY A 96 -41.51 -9.52 7.89
CA GLY A 96 -42.29 -10.31 8.84
C GLY A 96 -43.51 -9.57 9.42
N ASP A 97 -43.45 -8.24 9.48
CA ASP A 97 -44.55 -7.40 10.01
C ASP A 97 -45.60 -7.03 8.93
N LYS A 98 -45.48 -7.51 7.69
CA LYS A 98 -46.45 -7.27 6.59
C LYS A 98 -47.48 -8.39 6.40
N SER A 99 -47.62 -9.32 7.35
CA SER A 99 -48.60 -10.42 7.26
C SER A 99 -49.82 -10.29 8.18
N ASP A 100 -50.05 -9.14 8.80
CA ASP A 100 -51.38 -8.82 9.31
C ASP A 100 -51.65 -7.32 9.16
N GLY A 101 -52.91 -6.98 8.98
CA GLY A 101 -53.36 -5.78 8.27
C GLY A 101 -52.83 -4.43 8.78
N THR A 102 -52.88 -3.48 7.86
CA THR A 102 -52.93 -2.00 8.03
C THR A 102 -51.68 -1.25 7.59
N ASP A 103 -51.78 -0.72 6.37
CA ASP A 103 -51.35 0.61 5.92
C ASP A 103 -50.32 1.33 6.81
N SER A 104 -49.04 1.20 6.45
CA SER A 104 -47.96 2.08 6.92
C SER A 104 -46.80 2.03 5.92
N GLU A 105 -46.94 2.81 4.85
CA GLU A 105 -45.90 3.09 3.85
C GLU A 105 -44.70 3.91 4.38
N SER A 106 -44.64 4.23 5.67
CA SER A 106 -43.68 5.24 6.17
C SER A 106 -42.26 4.71 6.45
N GLY A 107 -42.07 3.41 6.68
CA GLY A 107 -40.76 2.89 7.16
C GLY A 107 -39.82 2.34 6.09
N ALA A 108 -40.35 1.92 4.93
CA ALA A 108 -39.53 1.48 3.79
C ALA A 108 -39.04 2.66 2.94
N GLN A 109 -39.78 3.77 2.98
CA GLN A 109 -39.40 5.01 2.34
C GLN A 109 -38.23 5.67 3.07
N GLU A 110 -38.22 5.73 4.41
CA GLU A 110 -37.23 6.52 5.16
C GLU A 110 -35.77 6.08 4.94
N GLU A 111 -35.47 4.77 4.91
CA GLU A 111 -34.09 4.27 4.68
C GLU A 111 -33.63 4.28 3.22
N ASP A 112 -34.53 4.28 2.23
CA ASP A 112 -34.18 4.47 0.80
C ASP A 112 -34.12 5.98 0.45
N ILE A 113 -34.88 6.81 1.17
CA ILE A 113 -34.84 8.27 1.09
C ILE A 113 -33.50 8.83 1.56
N ILE A 114 -32.91 8.32 2.66
CA ILE A 114 -31.65 8.88 3.20
C ILE A 114 -30.47 8.77 2.20
N PRO A 115 -30.18 7.61 1.57
CA PRO A 115 -29.16 7.50 0.53
C PRO A 115 -29.46 8.35 -0.70
N ASP A 116 -30.74 8.45 -1.09
CA ASP A 116 -31.17 9.23 -2.26
C ASP A 116 -31.08 10.74 -2.02
N GLU A 117 -31.37 11.23 -0.81
CA GLU A 117 -31.18 12.61 -0.39
C GLU A 117 -29.70 13.00 -0.33
N ILE A 118 -28.83 12.12 0.18
CA ILE A 118 -27.38 12.34 0.17
C ILE A 118 -26.86 12.35 -1.28
N TYR A 119 -27.34 11.45 -2.13
CA TYR A 119 -26.97 11.38 -3.54
C TYR A 119 -27.41 12.64 -4.32
N LYS A 120 -28.66 13.06 -4.16
CA LYS A 120 -29.20 14.31 -4.74
C LYS A 120 -28.46 15.54 -4.24
N SER A 121 -28.15 15.62 -2.94
CA SER A 121 -27.38 16.72 -2.35
C SER A 121 -25.95 16.81 -2.89
N ARG A 122 -25.29 15.66 -3.10
CA ARG A 122 -23.96 15.58 -3.73
C ARG A 122 -24.03 16.02 -5.19
N LEU A 123 -24.98 15.53 -5.97
CA LEU A 123 -25.21 15.93 -7.36
C LEU A 123 -25.50 17.43 -7.50
N ALA A 124 -26.34 17.99 -6.64
CA ALA A 124 -26.64 19.42 -6.63
C ALA A 124 -25.41 20.26 -6.29
N SER A 125 -24.57 19.79 -5.36
CA SER A 125 -23.31 20.45 -5.00
C SER A 125 -22.30 20.42 -6.14
N ILE A 126 -22.16 19.28 -6.83
CA ILE A 126 -21.31 19.16 -8.03
C ILE A 126 -21.82 20.06 -9.13
N LYS A 127 -23.14 20.07 -9.39
CA LYS A 127 -23.75 20.93 -10.41
C LYS A 127 -23.48 22.41 -10.12
N ARG A 128 -23.56 22.84 -8.85
CA ARG A 128 -23.20 24.21 -8.43
C ARG A 128 -21.73 24.54 -8.61
N LEU A 129 -20.83 23.61 -8.31
CA LEU A 129 -19.39 23.79 -8.54
C LEU A 129 -19.05 23.87 -10.04
N VAL A 130 -19.76 23.11 -10.87
CA VAL A 130 -19.59 23.12 -12.34
C VAL A 130 -20.28 24.33 -12.99
N HIS A 131 -21.31 24.90 -12.37
CA HIS A 131 -21.99 26.13 -12.82
C HIS A 131 -21.37 27.42 -12.29
N LEU A 132 -20.27 27.38 -11.55
CA LEU A 132 -19.50 28.59 -11.26
C LEU A 132 -18.87 29.08 -12.57
N PRO A 133 -19.25 30.25 -13.11
CA PRO A 133 -18.50 30.83 -14.20
C PRO A 133 -17.09 31.13 -13.70
N SER A 134 -16.09 30.61 -14.41
CA SER A 134 -14.65 30.74 -14.14
C SER A 134 -14.11 32.18 -14.27
N ASN A 135 -14.89 33.22 -13.94
CA ASN A 135 -14.48 34.61 -14.07
C ASN A 135 -14.96 35.49 -12.90
N ALA A 136 -14.68 35.11 -11.66
CA ALA A 136 -14.56 36.12 -10.60
C ALA A 136 -13.10 36.56 -10.51
N THR A 137 -12.68 37.45 -11.44
CA THR A 137 -11.53 38.33 -11.23
C THR A 137 -11.83 39.23 -10.02
N PRO A 138 -10.90 39.39 -9.06
CA PRO A 138 -11.08 40.38 -8.00
C PRO A 138 -10.84 41.77 -8.62
N ASP A 139 -11.85 42.63 -8.57
CA ASP A 139 -11.70 44.06 -8.83
C ASP A 139 -11.68 44.81 -7.50
N LEU A 140 -10.56 45.51 -7.28
CA LEU A 140 -10.19 46.47 -6.22
C LEU A 140 -9.98 45.98 -4.78
#